data_AF-A0A9E7C1U7-F1
#
_entry.id   AF-A0A9E7C1U7-F1
#
_cell.length_a   1.000
_cell.length_b   1.000
_cell.length_c   1.000
_cell.angle_alpha   90.00
_cell.angle_beta   90.00
_cell.angle_gamma   90.00
#
_symmetry.space_group_name_H-M   'P 1'
#
loop_
_entity.id
_entity.type
_entity.pdbx_description
1 polymer ?
#
loop_
_entity_poly.entity_id
_entity_poly.type
_entity_poly.pdbx_seq_one_letter_code
_entity_poly.pdbx_strand_id
1 'polypeptide(L)'
;MRHRRSWTAVLLVCGLLLSMVLGAGLASAAPRRDAAGAIHVVSNVVDASSQAGRNTKIEATAHVVFTGNFAGTAVEIYSAVIHPSGKTNLHGRGFFTGTVDGRTGTFEYVFHGDENGGMIVIDHASGGLSGLSGQARYEPVGPADFTYSGHFQFAP
;
A
#
# COMPACT_ATOMS: atom_id res chain seq x y z
N MET A 1 60.89 -4.02 -51.80
CA MET A 1 59.65 -3.27 -52.09
C MET A 1 58.61 -4.20 -52.71
N ARG A 2 57.55 -4.56 -51.97
CA ARG A 2 56.14 -4.60 -52.42
C ARG A 2 55.32 -5.28 -51.33
N HIS A 3 54.60 -4.45 -50.56
CA HIS A 3 53.55 -4.89 -49.65
C HIS A 3 52.40 -5.50 -50.45
N ARG A 4 51.94 -6.69 -50.04
CA ARG A 4 50.59 -7.16 -50.33
C ARG A 4 49.95 -7.61 -49.02
N ARG A 5 49.19 -6.68 -48.45
CA ARG A 5 48.20 -6.87 -47.39
C ARG A 5 47.19 -7.95 -47.82
N SER A 6 47.08 -9.04 -47.06
CA SER A 6 45.91 -9.92 -47.07
C SER A 6 45.16 -9.74 -45.77
N TRP A 7 44.19 -8.84 -45.80
CA TRP A 7 43.28 -8.48 -44.72
C TRP A 7 42.19 -9.55 -44.52
N THR A 8 42.56 -10.73 -44.01
CA THR A 8 41.56 -11.78 -43.74
C THR A 8 41.66 -12.40 -42.34
N ALA A 9 42.66 -12.03 -41.54
CA ALA A 9 42.92 -12.69 -40.26
C ALA A 9 42.53 -11.89 -38.99
N VAL A 10 41.87 -10.74 -39.11
CA VAL A 10 41.55 -9.89 -37.93
C VAL A 10 40.09 -10.03 -37.46
N LEU A 11 39.20 -10.67 -38.24
CA LEU A 11 37.78 -10.76 -37.87
C LEU A 11 37.42 -11.87 -36.87
N LEU A 12 38.38 -12.69 -36.43
CA LEU A 12 38.09 -13.88 -35.61
C LEU A 12 38.47 -13.76 -34.12
N VAL A 13 39.06 -12.66 -33.67
CA VAL A 13 39.57 -12.57 -32.27
C VAL A 13 38.82 -11.55 -31.39
N CYS A 14 38.04 -10.62 -31.96
CA CYS A 14 37.26 -9.67 -31.16
C CYS A 14 35.87 -10.19 -30.71
N GLY A 15 35.45 -11.39 -31.13
CA GLY A 15 34.16 -11.96 -30.73
C GLY A 15 34.13 -12.57 -29.32
N LEU A 16 35.28 -12.67 -28.63
CA LEU A 16 35.41 -13.50 -27.42
C LEU A 16 35.55 -12.72 -26.10
N LEU A 17 35.39 -11.40 -26.09
CA LEU A 17 35.54 -10.57 -24.88
C LEU A 17 34.26 -9.83 -24.46
N LEU A 18 33.11 -10.19 -25.04
CA LEU A 18 31.80 -9.69 -24.61
C LEU A 18 31.01 -10.69 -23.75
N SER A 19 31.71 -11.60 -23.07
CA SER A 19 31.19 -12.35 -21.92
C SER A 19 31.29 -11.51 -20.65
N MET A 20 30.89 -10.23 -20.74
CA MET A 20 30.70 -9.38 -19.57
C MET A 20 29.41 -9.84 -18.92
N VAL A 21 29.58 -10.74 -17.95
CA VAL A 21 28.63 -11.24 -16.95
C VAL A 21 27.47 -10.26 -16.77
N LEU A 22 26.37 -10.49 -17.50
CA LEU A 22 25.06 -10.09 -17.02
C LEU A 22 24.78 -11.00 -15.82
N GLY A 23 25.31 -10.59 -14.67
CA GLY A 23 24.76 -10.98 -13.39
C GLY A 23 23.35 -10.41 -13.36
N ALA A 24 22.40 -11.10 -13.98
CA ALA A 24 21.00 -10.96 -13.67
C ALA A 24 20.90 -11.33 -12.20
N GLY A 25 21.09 -10.34 -11.31
CA GLY A 25 20.67 -10.46 -9.93
C GLY A 25 19.22 -10.85 -10.03
N LEU A 26 18.90 -12.10 -9.68
CA LEU A 26 17.54 -12.54 -9.54
C LEU A 26 16.96 -11.60 -8.49
N ALA A 27 16.17 -10.62 -8.95
CA ALA A 27 15.41 -9.77 -8.05
C ALA A 27 14.45 -10.72 -7.34
N SER A 28 14.85 -11.19 -6.17
CA SER A 28 14.04 -12.02 -5.31
C SER A 28 12.92 -11.12 -4.84
N ALA A 29 11.78 -11.16 -5.54
CA ALA A 29 10.57 -10.52 -5.05
C ALA A 29 10.31 -11.09 -3.66
N ALA A 30 10.24 -10.22 -2.66
CA ALA A 30 9.96 -10.66 -1.31
C ALA A 30 8.62 -11.41 -1.30
N PRO A 31 8.48 -12.49 -0.52
CA PRO A 31 7.24 -13.26 -0.50
C PRO A 31 6.08 -12.37 -0.08
N ARG A 32 5.01 -12.36 -0.90
CA ARG A 32 3.73 -11.81 -0.44
C ARG A 32 3.19 -12.70 0.66
N ARG A 33 2.66 -12.06 1.69
CA ARG A 33 2.03 -12.69 2.85
C ARG A 33 0.60 -12.25 2.91
N ASP A 34 -0.27 -13.12 3.40
CA ASP A 34 -1.67 -12.78 3.60
C ASP A 34 -1.82 -11.80 4.77
N ALA A 35 -2.66 -10.79 4.57
CA ALA A 35 -3.14 -9.90 5.61
C ALA A 35 -4.57 -10.28 5.96
N ALA A 36 -4.88 -10.44 7.24
CA ALA A 36 -6.24 -10.59 7.72
C ALA A 36 -6.37 -10.06 9.15
N GLY A 37 -7.55 -9.55 9.49
CA GLY A 37 -7.83 -9.08 10.83
C GLY A 37 -9.11 -8.27 10.94
N ALA A 38 -9.19 -7.45 11.98
CA ALA A 38 -10.34 -6.59 12.24
C ALA A 38 -9.92 -5.15 12.54
N ILE A 39 -10.82 -4.22 12.24
CA ILE A 39 -10.70 -2.79 12.54
C ILE A 39 -11.90 -2.40 13.42
N HIS A 40 -11.63 -1.72 14.52
CA HIS A 40 -12.65 -1.16 15.40
C HIS A 40 -12.51 0.35 15.46
N VAL A 41 -13.60 1.08 15.19
CA VAL A 41 -13.66 2.53 15.31
C VAL A 41 -13.92 2.93 16.76
N VAL A 42 -12.92 3.53 17.39
CA VAL A 42 -12.97 3.99 18.79
C VAL A 42 -13.71 5.31 18.90
N SER A 43 -13.42 6.24 17.98
CA SER A 43 -14.11 7.53 17.90
C SER A 43 -14.12 8.03 16.48
N ASN A 44 -15.12 8.85 16.16
CA ASN A 44 -15.26 9.50 14.86
C ASN A 44 -15.86 10.89 15.07
N VAL A 45 -15.13 11.93 14.67
CA VAL A 45 -15.49 13.33 14.87
C VAL A 45 -15.65 13.99 13.51
N VAL A 46 -16.80 14.63 13.29
CA VAL A 46 -17.02 15.46 12.09
C VAL A 46 -16.38 16.81 12.34
N ASP A 47 -15.32 17.11 11.59
CA ASP A 47 -14.54 18.34 11.71
C ASP A 47 -15.21 19.48 10.92
N ALA A 48 -15.75 19.15 9.74
CA ALA A 48 -16.49 20.10 8.91
C ALA A 48 -17.60 19.40 8.12
N SER A 49 -18.66 20.16 7.83
CA SER A 49 -19.74 19.73 6.94
C SER A 49 -20.16 20.85 6.01
N SER A 50 -20.46 20.50 4.75
CA SER A 50 -20.91 21.45 3.75
C SER A 50 -21.84 20.80 2.74
N GLN A 51 -22.67 21.61 2.08
CA GLN A 51 -23.51 21.15 0.99
C GLN A 51 -22.79 21.32 -0.35
N ALA A 52 -22.78 20.26 -1.17
CA ALA A 52 -22.30 20.25 -2.55
C ALA A 52 -23.47 19.89 -3.48
N GLY A 53 -24.25 20.90 -3.87
CA GLY A 53 -25.49 20.68 -4.61
C GLY A 53 -26.53 19.94 -3.74
N ARG A 54 -26.89 18.70 -4.11
CA ARG A 54 -27.77 17.84 -3.29
C ARG A 54 -27.01 16.88 -2.38
N ASN A 55 -25.69 16.84 -2.48
CA ASN A 55 -24.86 15.93 -1.71
C ASN A 55 -24.32 16.66 -0.48
N THR A 56 -24.14 15.94 0.62
CA THR A 56 -23.47 16.48 1.81
C THR A 56 -22.03 16.00 1.80
N LYS A 57 -21.07 16.93 1.87
CA LYS A 57 -19.66 16.61 2.07
C LYS A 57 -19.33 16.76 3.54
N ILE A 58 -18.69 15.74 4.11
CA ILE A 58 -18.12 15.78 5.45
C ILE A 58 -16.60 15.63 5.38
N GLU A 59 -15.91 16.28 6.30
CA GLU A 59 -14.52 16.04 6.64
C GLU A 59 -14.48 15.59 8.10
N ALA A 60 -13.75 14.52 8.37
CA ALA A 60 -13.80 13.85 9.67
C ALA A 60 -12.47 13.21 10.04
N THR A 61 -12.29 13.07 11.35
CA THR A 61 -11.16 12.42 11.98
C THR A 61 -11.65 11.25 12.81
N ALA A 62 -11.17 10.04 12.49
CA ALA A 62 -11.47 8.82 13.23
C ALA A 62 -10.23 8.27 13.93
N HIS A 63 -10.43 7.68 15.10
CA HIS A 63 -9.43 6.86 15.78
C HIS A 63 -9.85 5.41 15.70
N VAL A 64 -8.96 4.55 15.21
CA VAL A 64 -9.25 3.13 14.98
C VAL A 64 -8.19 2.23 15.60
N VAL A 65 -8.59 1.01 15.92
CA VAL A 65 -7.73 -0.07 16.39
C VAL A 65 -7.73 -1.19 15.38
N PHE A 66 -6.55 -1.60 14.93
CA PHE A 66 -6.35 -2.79 14.11
C PHE A 66 -5.94 -3.96 15.00
N THR A 67 -6.49 -5.14 14.69
CA THR A 67 -6.08 -6.44 15.25
C THR A 67 -5.82 -7.42 14.11
N GLY A 68 -5.08 -8.50 14.38
CA GLY A 68 -4.69 -9.49 13.38
C GLY A 68 -3.24 -9.28 12.90
N ASN A 69 -2.99 -9.42 11.60
CA ASN A 69 -1.64 -9.26 11.04
C ASN A 69 -1.10 -7.83 11.20
N PHE A 70 -1.99 -6.84 11.15
CA PHE A 70 -1.73 -5.46 11.56
C PHE A 70 -2.33 -5.28 12.95
N ALA A 71 -1.49 -4.99 13.95
CA ALA A 71 -1.90 -4.83 15.33
C ALA A 71 -1.42 -3.50 15.88
N GLY A 72 -2.33 -2.55 16.13
CA GLY A 72 -1.97 -1.19 16.52
C GLY A 72 -3.14 -0.23 16.42
N THR A 73 -2.84 1.06 16.47
CA THR A 73 -3.84 2.12 16.33
C THR A 73 -3.55 2.96 15.09
N ALA A 74 -4.59 3.59 14.54
CA ALA A 74 -4.44 4.60 13.51
C ALA A 74 -5.33 5.80 13.78
N VAL A 75 -4.88 6.95 13.31
CA VAL A 75 -5.71 8.14 13.12
C VAL A 75 -6.02 8.23 11.64
N GLU A 76 -7.29 8.32 11.29
CA GLU A 76 -7.77 8.43 9.91
C GLU A 76 -8.36 9.82 9.70
N ILE A 77 -7.86 10.53 8.69
CA ILE A 77 -8.38 11.82 8.24
C ILE A 77 -8.99 11.61 6.87
N TYR A 78 -10.29 11.84 6.75
CA TYR A 78 -11.02 11.47 5.55
C TYR A 78 -12.12 12.47 5.18
N SER A 79 -12.55 12.38 3.93
CA SER A 79 -13.77 13.04 3.49
C SER A 79 -14.78 12.02 3.00
N ALA A 80 -16.05 12.29 3.22
CA ALA A 80 -17.13 11.48 2.68
C ALA A 80 -18.18 12.34 2.00
N VAL A 81 -18.79 11.77 0.97
CA VAL A 81 -19.88 12.36 0.20
C VAL A 81 -21.11 11.50 0.42
N ILE A 82 -22.11 12.07 1.09
CA ILE A 82 -23.40 11.46 1.36
C ILE A 82 -24.36 11.94 0.27
N HIS A 83 -24.91 10.99 -0.49
CA HIS A 83 -25.87 11.25 -1.56
C HIS A 83 -27.30 11.30 -1.01
N PRO A 84 -28.24 11.97 -1.70
CA PRO A 84 -29.67 11.98 -1.31
C PRO A 84 -30.29 10.61 -1.15
N SER A 85 -29.75 9.59 -1.83
CA SER A 85 -30.19 8.20 -1.71
C SER A 85 -29.73 7.50 -0.42
N GLY A 86 -28.94 8.17 0.43
CA GLY A 86 -28.30 7.59 1.62
C GLY A 86 -26.99 6.85 1.34
N LYS A 87 -26.61 6.70 0.06
CA LYS A 87 -25.31 6.10 -0.31
C LYS A 87 -24.18 7.01 0.11
N THR A 88 -23.06 6.42 0.50
CA THR A 88 -21.88 7.18 0.96
C THR A 88 -20.65 6.72 0.19
N ASN A 89 -19.81 7.67 -0.21
CA ASN A 89 -18.47 7.36 -0.70
C ASN A 89 -17.47 8.08 0.19
N LEU A 90 -16.39 7.42 0.56
CA LEU A 90 -15.35 8.00 1.40
C LEU A 90 -13.97 7.77 0.80
N HIS A 91 -13.07 8.69 1.09
CA HIS A 91 -11.64 8.51 0.85
C HIS A 91 -10.85 9.27 1.90
N GLY A 92 -9.70 8.73 2.28
CA GLY A 92 -8.88 9.34 3.32
C GLY A 92 -7.48 8.78 3.38
N ARG A 93 -6.76 9.26 4.38
CA ARG A 93 -5.44 8.79 4.75
C ARG A 93 -5.45 8.38 6.21
N GLY A 94 -4.83 7.25 6.51
CA GLY A 94 -4.60 6.80 7.87
C GLY A 94 -3.13 6.79 8.24
N PHE A 95 -2.87 7.03 9.53
CA PHE A 95 -1.53 7.09 10.13
C PHE A 95 -1.45 6.02 11.21
N PHE A 96 -0.93 4.85 10.84
CA PHE A 96 -0.84 3.69 11.70
C PHE A 96 0.43 3.70 12.55
N THR A 97 0.30 3.27 13.80
CA THR A 97 1.42 2.92 14.69
C THR A 97 1.13 1.58 15.34
N GLY A 98 2.08 0.65 15.26
CA GLY A 98 1.91 -0.67 15.84
C GLY A 98 2.89 -1.70 15.29
N THR A 99 2.42 -2.93 15.17
CA THR A 99 3.19 -4.06 14.68
C THR A 99 2.59 -4.69 13.44
N VAL A 100 3.46 -5.14 12.54
CA VAL A 100 3.12 -6.00 11.41
C VAL A 100 4.08 -7.19 11.43
N ASP A 101 3.53 -8.39 11.58
CA ASP A 101 4.31 -9.62 11.69
C ASP A 101 5.47 -9.53 12.72
N GLY A 102 5.15 -8.98 13.90
CA GLY A 102 6.11 -8.81 15.01
C GLY A 102 7.11 -7.66 14.85
N ARG A 103 7.13 -6.94 13.72
CA ARG A 103 7.99 -5.77 13.52
C ARG A 103 7.25 -4.51 13.95
N THR A 104 7.87 -3.66 14.77
CA THR A 104 7.25 -2.42 15.29
C THR A 104 7.64 -1.21 14.46
N GLY A 105 6.67 -0.37 14.11
CA GLY A 105 6.91 0.88 13.39
C GLY A 105 5.62 1.61 13.06
N THR A 106 5.68 2.44 12.02
CA THR A 106 4.54 3.21 11.53
C THR A 106 4.35 3.02 10.03
N PHE A 107 3.13 3.22 9.54
CA PHE A 107 2.88 3.40 8.11
C PHE A 107 1.71 4.34 7.85
N GLU A 108 1.79 5.06 6.74
CA GLU A 108 0.67 5.78 6.13
C GLU A 108 -0.02 4.87 5.12
N TYR A 109 -1.34 4.97 5.05
CA TYR A 109 -2.14 4.29 4.05
C TYR A 109 -3.22 5.20 3.48
N VAL A 110 -3.57 4.98 2.22
CA VAL A 110 -4.74 5.59 1.59
C VAL A 110 -5.88 4.58 1.63
N PHE A 111 -7.08 5.04 1.93
CA PHE A 111 -8.27 4.21 1.86
C PHE A 111 -9.40 4.89 1.10
N HIS A 112 -10.23 4.07 0.47
CA HIS A 112 -11.45 4.50 -0.21
C HIS A 112 -12.51 3.41 -0.10
N GLY A 113 -13.79 3.80 -0.07
CA GLY A 113 -14.87 2.84 -0.01
C GLY A 113 -16.26 3.47 0.00
N ASP A 114 -17.24 2.61 0.22
CA ASP A 114 -18.65 2.94 0.36
C ASP A 114 -19.29 2.20 1.55
N GLU A 115 -20.62 2.21 1.63
CA GLU A 115 -21.37 1.52 2.70
C GLU A 115 -21.12 0.00 2.80
N ASN A 116 -20.52 -0.64 1.78
CA ASN A 116 -20.23 -2.07 1.73
C ASN A 116 -18.73 -2.37 1.94
N GLY A 117 -17.92 -1.37 2.27
CA GLY A 117 -16.48 -1.52 2.48
C GLY A 117 -15.65 -0.89 1.37
N GLY A 118 -14.38 -1.25 1.30
CA GLY A 118 -13.42 -0.54 0.48
C GLY A 118 -12.04 -1.18 0.40
N MET A 119 -11.05 -0.37 0.04
CA MET A 119 -9.66 -0.79 -0.09
C MET A 119 -8.74 0.12 0.71
N ILE A 120 -7.77 -0.48 1.38
CA ILE A 120 -6.62 0.14 2.03
C ILE A 120 -5.39 -0.17 1.17
N VAL A 121 -4.53 0.82 0.94
CA VAL A 121 -3.24 0.68 0.26
C VAL A 121 -2.16 1.36 1.09
N ILE A 122 -1.13 0.62 1.46
CA ILE A 122 0.02 1.14 2.22
C ILE A 122 0.88 1.99 1.30
N ASP A 123 1.15 3.23 1.70
CA ASP A 123 1.87 4.22 0.91
C ASP A 123 3.32 4.40 1.39
N HIS A 124 3.50 4.69 2.68
CA HIS A 124 4.82 4.96 3.26
C HIS A 124 4.97 4.28 4.61
N ALA A 125 6.08 3.58 4.85
CA ALA A 125 6.32 2.89 6.11
C ALA A 125 7.70 3.21 6.69
N SER A 126 7.81 3.28 8.01
CA SER A 126 9.02 3.69 8.71
C SER A 126 9.28 2.87 9.99
N GLY A 127 10.47 3.04 10.58
CA GLY A 127 10.92 2.26 11.73
C GLY A 127 11.13 0.79 11.35
N GLY A 128 10.71 -0.14 12.20
CA GLY A 128 10.76 -1.58 11.90
C GLY A 128 9.83 -2.01 10.75
N LEU A 129 8.96 -1.12 10.29
CA LEU A 129 8.08 -1.34 9.13
C LEU A 129 8.66 -0.82 7.80
N SER A 130 9.88 -0.28 7.80
CA SER A 130 10.51 0.21 6.58
C SER A 130 10.51 -0.85 5.46
N GLY A 131 10.11 -0.45 4.27
CA GLY A 131 9.96 -1.35 3.11
C GLY A 131 8.63 -2.12 3.05
N LEU A 132 7.72 -1.94 4.01
CA LEU A 132 6.38 -2.51 3.94
C LEU A 132 5.58 -1.91 2.77
N SER A 133 4.94 -2.78 2.00
CA SER A 133 3.93 -2.43 1.00
C SER A 133 2.80 -3.46 1.05
N GLY A 134 1.58 -3.07 0.70
CA GLY A 134 0.44 -3.97 0.78
C GLY A 134 -0.89 -3.31 0.47
N GLN A 135 -1.90 -4.14 0.33
CA GLN A 135 -3.28 -3.74 0.10
C GLN A 135 -4.24 -4.70 0.78
N ALA A 136 -5.34 -4.16 1.32
CA ALA A 136 -6.36 -4.96 1.98
C ALA A 136 -7.77 -4.43 1.68
N ARG A 137 -8.68 -5.34 1.36
CA ARG A 137 -10.10 -5.05 1.31
C ARG A 137 -10.63 -5.02 2.74
N TYR A 138 -11.43 -4.02 3.08
CA TYR A 138 -12.16 -3.98 4.36
C TYR A 138 -13.67 -4.03 4.11
N GLU A 139 -14.42 -4.66 5.00
CA GLU A 139 -15.87 -4.83 4.90
C GLU A 139 -16.53 -4.65 6.27
N PRO A 140 -17.68 -3.95 6.35
CA PRO A 140 -18.38 -3.74 7.61
C PRO A 140 -18.98 -5.06 8.11
N VAL A 141 -18.78 -5.35 9.39
CA VAL A 141 -19.42 -6.46 10.11
C VAL A 141 -20.27 -5.98 11.30
N GLY A 142 -20.20 -4.68 11.59
CA GLY A 142 -21.02 -3.99 12.58
C GLY A 142 -20.96 -2.47 12.39
N PRO A 143 -21.67 -1.69 13.23
CA PRO A 143 -21.72 -0.23 13.11
C PRO A 143 -20.36 0.47 13.26
N ALA A 144 -19.43 -0.12 14.01
CA ALA A 144 -18.08 0.39 14.25
C ALA A 144 -17.00 -0.66 13.96
N ASP A 145 -17.37 -1.81 13.41
CA ASP A 145 -16.52 -2.99 13.29
C ASP A 145 -16.40 -3.41 11.83
N PHE A 146 -15.18 -3.67 11.40
CA PHE A 146 -14.85 -4.11 10.05
C PHE A 146 -13.90 -5.30 10.12
N THR A 147 -13.97 -6.18 9.13
CA THR A 147 -12.90 -7.13 8.85
C THR A 147 -12.05 -6.61 7.71
N TYR A 148 -10.78 -7.01 7.66
CA TYR A 148 -9.94 -6.79 6.48
C TYR A 148 -9.26 -8.08 6.03
N SER A 149 -9.03 -8.19 4.74
CA SER A 149 -8.24 -9.26 4.12
C SER A 149 -7.49 -8.77 2.89
N GLY A 150 -6.28 -9.29 2.65
CA GLY A 150 -5.44 -8.85 1.55
C GLY A 150 -4.05 -9.43 1.61
N HIS A 151 -3.06 -8.64 1.20
CA HIS A 151 -1.67 -9.07 1.21
C HIS A 151 -0.70 -7.93 1.49
N PHE A 152 0.47 -8.28 2.02
CA PHE A 152 1.58 -7.37 2.25
C PHE A 152 2.92 -8.05 1.98
N GLN A 153 3.97 -7.26 1.83
CA GLN A 153 5.35 -7.72 1.69
C GLN A 153 6.31 -6.65 2.22
N PHE A 154 7.51 -7.07 2.60
CA PHE A 154 8.62 -6.16 2.90
C PHE A 154 9.61 -6.18 1.76
N ALA A 155 10.10 -5.02 1.32
CA ALA A 155 11.22 -4.96 0.40
C ALA A 155 12.43 -5.78 0.94
N PRO A 156 13.26 -6.37 0.05
CA PRO A 156 14.43 -7.14 0.42
C PRO A 156 15.43 -6.38 1.31
#